data_AF-A0AAE1CST8-F1
#
_entry.id   AF-A0AAE1CST8-F1
#
_cell.length_a   1.000
_cell.length_b   1.000
_cell.length_c   1.000
_cell.angle_alpha   90.00
_cell.angle_beta   90.00
_cell.angle_gamma   90.00
#
_symmetry.space_group_name_H-M   'P 1'
#
loop_
_entity.id
_entity.type
_entity.pdbx_description
1 polymer ?
#
loop_
_entity_poly.entity_id
_entity_poly.type
_entity_poly.pdbx_seq_one_letter_code
_entity_poly.pdbx_strand_id
1 'polypeptide(L)'
;MYGSSTKHSVLPHPDRICDGSTDCPDGSDETGCHVTCAEGFLCVAGFVVADDYDKFEPLTDLSLLDLRTRMVDFSHINVSSVLPTMSQLELTYLLDLRLSNCCFRHVLAPTPRFYHLSKLDLTYNLFRHMTDEASDLEVIVSGVRSLQILNLSHNALLKTFDTKALVSCVLT
;
A
#
# COMPACT_ATOMS: atom_id res chain seq x y z
N MET A 1 43.61 17.86 -9.41
CA MET A 1 42.77 16.66 -9.60
C MET A 1 41.40 16.95 -9.01
N TYR A 2 40.50 17.55 -9.78
CA TYR A 2 39.10 17.69 -9.38
C TYR A 2 38.36 16.49 -9.97
N GLY A 3 38.18 15.46 -9.14
CA GLY A 3 37.31 14.33 -9.48
C GLY A 3 35.87 14.81 -9.47
N SER A 4 35.32 15.05 -10.66
CA SER A 4 33.89 15.27 -10.87
C SER A 4 33.17 13.99 -10.46
N SER A 5 32.63 13.97 -9.23
CA SER A 5 31.76 12.90 -8.77
C SER A 5 30.42 13.08 -9.47
N THR A 6 30.21 12.35 -10.56
CA THR A 6 28.89 12.20 -11.14
C THR A 6 28.01 11.53 -10.09
N LYS A 7 27.12 12.31 -9.46
CA LYS A 7 26.02 11.82 -8.62
C LYS A 7 25.20 10.87 -9.48
N HIS A 8 25.56 9.60 -9.47
CA HIS A 8 24.61 8.56 -9.82
C HIS A 8 23.60 8.59 -8.69
N SER A 9 22.41 9.15 -8.96
CA SER A 9 21.26 8.92 -8.10
C SER A 9 20.94 7.43 -8.19
N VAL A 10 21.62 6.66 -7.34
CA VAL A 10 21.23 5.30 -7.04
C VAL A 10 19.87 5.45 -6.39
N LEU A 11 18.83 4.95 -7.04
CA LEU A 11 17.52 4.77 -6.43
C LEU A 11 17.61 3.43 -5.72
N PRO A 12 17.82 3.41 -4.38
CA PRO A 12 17.89 2.16 -3.65
C PRO A 12 16.50 1.49 -3.73
N HIS A 13 16.47 0.17 -3.66
CA HIS A 13 15.20 -0.57 -3.62
C HIS A 13 14.34 -0.03 -2.48
N PRO A 14 13.00 0.08 -2.60
CA PRO A 14 12.17 0.66 -1.54
C PRO A 14 12.45 0.07 -0.15
N ASP A 15 12.66 -1.25 -0.04
CA ASP A 15 13.03 -1.91 1.23
C ASP A 15 14.30 -1.39 1.92
N ARG A 16 15.14 -0.61 1.23
CA ARG A 16 16.39 -0.02 1.69
C ARG A 16 16.30 1.45 2.07
N ILE A 17 15.13 2.07 1.88
CA ILE A 17 14.89 3.42 2.39
C ILE A 17 14.70 3.31 3.90
N CYS A 18 15.21 4.21 4.73
CA CYS A 18 14.96 4.25 6.17
C CYS A 18 15.00 2.87 6.86
N ASP A 19 15.96 2.02 6.53
CA ASP A 19 16.10 0.68 7.10
C ASP A 19 17.16 0.64 8.23
N GLY A 20 17.79 1.79 8.50
CA GLY A 20 18.86 1.95 9.48
C GLY A 20 20.26 1.64 8.95
N SER A 21 20.38 1.28 7.66
CA SER A 21 21.63 1.08 6.94
C SER A 21 21.83 2.18 5.89
N THR A 22 23.04 2.72 5.79
CA THR A 22 23.39 3.62 4.69
C THR A 22 23.77 2.81 3.46
N ASP A 23 22.84 2.66 2.53
CA ASP A 23 23.00 1.95 1.27
C ASP A 23 23.29 2.90 0.10
N CYS A 24 22.83 4.16 0.15
CA CYS A 24 23.26 5.18 -0.81
C CYS A 24 24.63 5.76 -0.44
N PRO A 25 25.52 6.05 -1.42
CA PRO A 25 26.82 6.68 -1.16
C PRO A 25 26.73 8.05 -0.46
N ASP A 26 25.61 8.75 -0.62
CA ASP A 26 25.34 10.05 0.01
C ASP A 26 24.42 9.95 1.25
N GLY A 27 24.01 8.75 1.65
CA GLY A 27 23.13 8.50 2.80
C GLY A 27 21.72 9.05 2.64
N SER A 28 21.32 9.44 1.43
CA SER A 28 20.01 10.04 1.18
C SER A 28 18.83 9.12 1.52
N ASP A 29 19.05 7.82 1.47
CA ASP A 29 18.13 6.76 1.86
C ASP A 29 17.75 6.78 3.34
N GLU A 30 18.62 7.29 4.21
CA GLU A 30 18.40 7.39 5.66
C GLU A 30 18.03 8.81 6.12
N THR A 31 17.78 9.73 5.20
CA THR A 31 17.40 11.11 5.53
C THR A 31 15.88 11.30 5.56
N GLY A 32 15.39 12.09 6.52
CA GLY A 32 13.97 12.44 6.63
C GLY A 32 13.03 11.28 6.96
N CYS A 33 13.55 10.23 7.63
CA CYS A 33 12.80 9.06 8.07
C CYS A 33 11.88 9.33 9.27
N HIS A 34 12.02 10.48 9.91
CA HIS A 34 11.21 10.90 11.04
C HIS A 34 9.95 11.61 10.52
N VAL A 35 8.83 10.89 10.51
CA VAL A 35 7.53 11.41 10.10
C VAL A 35 6.71 11.67 11.37
N THR A 36 6.10 12.84 11.46
CA THR A 36 5.14 13.11 12.54
C THR A 36 3.92 12.24 12.30
N CYS A 37 3.70 11.26 13.19
CA CYS A 37 2.53 10.39 13.10
C CYS A 37 1.31 11.07 13.73
N ALA A 38 0.13 10.74 13.21
CA ALA A 38 -1.12 11.09 13.88
C ALA A 38 -1.25 10.33 15.20
N GLU A 39 -1.99 10.89 16.16
CA GLU A 39 -2.33 10.19 17.40
C GLU A 39 -3.06 8.88 17.09
N GLY A 40 -2.73 7.81 17.82
CA GLY A 40 -3.24 6.47 17.50
C GLY A 40 -2.35 5.62 16.60
N PHE A 41 -1.29 6.19 16.00
CA PHE A 41 -0.47 5.52 15.00
C PHE A 41 1.03 5.50 15.35
N LEU A 42 1.69 4.43 14.93
CA LEU A 42 3.13 4.27 14.96
C LEU A 42 3.70 4.46 13.54
N CYS A 43 4.55 5.47 13.39
CA CYS A 43 5.30 5.76 12.17
C CYS A 43 6.79 5.55 12.44
N VAL A 44 7.34 4.43 11.98
CA VAL A 44 8.76 4.10 12.21
C VAL A 44 9.32 3.55 10.92
N ALA A 45 10.47 4.03 10.47
CA ALA A 45 11.21 3.40 9.35
C ALA A 45 10.33 3.15 8.10
N GLY A 46 9.46 4.10 7.71
CA GLY A 46 8.56 3.95 6.55
C GLY A 46 7.39 2.98 6.74
N PHE A 47 7.18 2.46 7.96
CA PHE A 47 6.00 1.72 8.37
C PHE A 47 4.98 2.65 8.99
N VAL A 48 3.71 2.48 8.65
CA VAL A 48 2.57 3.15 9.26
C VAL A 48 1.62 2.07 9.78
N VAL A 49 1.44 2.02 11.09
CA VAL A 49 0.63 0.99 11.77
C VAL A 49 -0.28 1.64 12.79
N ALA A 50 -1.54 1.22 12.83
CA ALA A 50 -2.45 1.59 13.90
C ALA A 50 -2.02 0.93 15.23
N ASP A 51 -1.86 1.73 16.29
CA ASP A 51 -1.48 1.28 17.63
C ASP A 51 -2.67 1.38 18.59
N ASP A 52 -2.88 2.55 19.18
CA ASP A 52 -3.99 2.87 20.08
C ASP A 52 -5.10 3.69 19.41
N TYR A 53 -5.13 3.74 18.07
CA TYR A 53 -6.19 4.42 17.31
C TYR A 53 -7.58 3.89 17.67
N ASP A 54 -8.53 4.81 17.89
CA ASP A 54 -9.92 4.46 18.18
C ASP A 54 -10.59 3.87 16.93
N LYS A 55 -10.77 2.55 16.94
CA LYS A 55 -11.36 1.77 15.85
C LYS A 55 -12.85 2.05 15.63
N PHE A 56 -13.51 2.75 16.56
CA PHE A 56 -14.89 3.19 16.38
C PHE A 56 -14.99 4.47 15.54
N GLU A 57 -13.89 5.24 15.45
CA GLU A 57 -13.81 6.43 14.62
C GLU A 57 -13.32 6.07 13.20
N PRO A 58 -13.94 6.61 12.15
CA PRO A 58 -13.45 6.43 10.80
C PRO A 58 -12.17 7.24 10.59
N LEU A 59 -11.21 6.67 9.85
CA LEU A 59 -10.03 7.41 9.44
C LEU A 59 -10.45 8.51 8.47
N THR A 60 -10.05 9.75 8.76
CA THR A 60 -10.41 10.94 7.97
C THR A 60 -9.21 11.72 7.46
N ASP A 61 -8.03 11.53 8.07
CA ASP A 61 -6.79 12.19 7.70
C ASP A 61 -5.74 11.17 7.29
N LEU A 62 -5.03 11.46 6.19
CA LEU A 62 -3.92 10.67 5.65
C LEU A 62 -2.59 11.44 5.68
N SER A 63 -2.52 12.57 6.40
CA SER A 63 -1.30 13.38 6.55
C SER A 63 -0.11 12.60 7.12
N LEU A 64 -0.38 11.46 7.78
CA LEU A 64 0.63 10.52 8.26
C LEU A 64 1.32 9.69 7.16
N LEU A 65 0.79 9.67 5.93
CA LEU A 65 1.38 8.98 4.80
C LEU A 65 2.33 9.92 4.04
N ASP A 66 3.60 9.52 3.90
CA ASP A 66 4.62 10.24 3.11
C ASP A 66 4.99 9.41 1.87
N LEU A 67 5.64 10.04 0.89
CA LEU A 67 6.13 9.35 -0.31
C LEU A 67 7.07 8.18 0.03
N ARG A 68 7.77 8.23 1.18
CA ARG A 68 8.66 7.16 1.66
C ARG A 68 7.95 6.03 2.39
N THR A 69 6.63 6.11 2.59
CA THR A 69 5.87 5.04 3.24
C THR A 69 5.91 3.77 2.38
N ARG A 70 6.33 2.66 3.00
CA ARG A 70 6.53 1.36 2.35
C ARG A 70 5.53 0.31 2.78
N MET A 71 5.07 0.44 4.01
CA MET A 71 4.04 -0.43 4.56
C MET A 71 2.98 0.42 5.25
N VAL A 72 1.72 0.11 4.97
CA VAL A 72 0.56 0.64 5.67
C VAL A 72 -0.25 -0.52 6.22
N ASP A 73 -0.51 -0.49 7.52
CA ASP A 73 -1.44 -1.39 8.19
C ASP A 73 -2.57 -0.58 8.85
N PHE A 74 -3.70 -0.55 8.15
CA PHE A 74 -4.96 0.02 8.65
C PHE A 74 -5.99 -1.06 8.95
N SER A 75 -5.52 -2.28 9.26
CA SER A 75 -6.41 -3.37 9.63
C SER A 75 -7.27 -2.98 10.83
N HIS A 76 -8.53 -3.41 10.81
CA HIS A 76 -9.55 -3.08 11.82
C HIS A 76 -9.99 -1.61 11.88
N ILE A 77 -9.61 -0.79 10.90
CA ILE A 77 -10.05 0.60 10.80
C ILE A 77 -11.04 0.74 9.64
N ASN A 78 -12.09 1.53 9.86
CA ASN A 78 -12.96 1.96 8.77
C ASN A 78 -12.26 3.04 7.93
N VAL A 79 -11.63 2.61 6.83
CA VAL A 79 -10.91 3.50 5.90
C VAL A 79 -11.76 3.91 4.68
N SER A 80 -13.06 3.62 4.68
CA SER A 80 -13.94 3.83 3.52
C SER A 80 -13.95 5.29 3.02
N SER A 81 -13.82 6.25 3.94
CA SER A 81 -13.77 7.69 3.66
C SER A 81 -12.47 8.15 3.01
N VAL A 82 -11.35 7.52 3.34
CA VAL A 82 -10.01 7.99 2.96
C VAL A 82 -9.43 7.27 1.75
N LEU A 83 -9.95 6.10 1.39
CA LEU A 83 -9.49 5.34 0.23
C LEU A 83 -9.46 6.13 -1.09
N PRO A 84 -10.49 6.94 -1.44
CA PRO A 84 -10.43 7.73 -2.68
C PRO A 84 -9.29 8.75 -2.67
N THR A 85 -8.99 9.32 -1.50
CA THR A 85 -7.89 10.26 -1.30
C THR A 85 -6.55 9.52 -1.30
N MET A 86 -6.47 8.35 -0.68
CA MET A 86 -5.29 7.51 -0.65
C MET A 86 -4.86 7.08 -2.05
N SER A 87 -5.81 6.79 -2.94
CA SER A 87 -5.57 6.49 -4.36
C SER A 87 -4.94 7.65 -5.13
N GLN A 88 -5.07 8.90 -4.65
CA GLN A 88 -4.49 10.10 -5.26
C GLN A 88 -3.09 10.39 -4.72
N LEU A 89 -2.70 9.79 -3.59
CA LEU A 89 -1.35 9.91 -3.06
C LEU A 89 -0.40 9.10 -3.95
N GLU A 90 0.64 9.75 -4.46
CA GLU A 90 1.67 9.10 -5.29
C GLU A 90 2.63 8.27 -4.42
N LEU A 91 2.11 7.27 -3.70
CA LEU A 91 2.87 6.39 -2.80
C LEU A 91 3.75 5.41 -3.59
N THR A 92 4.78 5.96 -4.24
CA THR A 92 5.70 5.28 -5.15
C THR A 92 6.53 4.18 -4.48
N TYR A 93 6.76 4.27 -3.17
CA TYR A 93 7.53 3.28 -2.42
C TYR A 93 6.67 2.26 -1.67
N LEU A 94 5.34 2.33 -1.78
CA LEU A 94 4.43 1.42 -1.08
C LEU A 94 4.53 0.00 -1.64
N LEU A 95 4.90 -0.95 -0.76
CA LEU A 95 5.11 -2.36 -1.08
C LEU A 95 4.10 -3.29 -0.40
N ASP A 96 3.67 -2.98 0.83
CA ASP A 96 2.77 -3.80 1.65
C ASP A 96 1.59 -2.95 2.15
N LEU A 97 0.36 -3.31 1.75
CA LEU A 97 -0.86 -2.64 2.19
C LEU A 97 -1.78 -3.66 2.84
N ARG A 98 -2.11 -3.43 4.12
CA ARG A 98 -2.99 -4.29 4.90
C ARG A 98 -4.25 -3.55 5.31
N LEU A 99 -5.37 -4.10 4.84
CA LEU A 99 -6.71 -3.60 5.08
C LEU A 99 -7.61 -4.76 5.55
N SER A 100 -7.10 -5.53 6.50
CA SER A 100 -7.83 -6.66 7.07
C SER A 100 -8.99 -6.16 7.93
N ASN A 101 -10.16 -6.79 7.85
CA ASN A 101 -11.32 -6.46 8.68
C ASN A 101 -11.72 -4.97 8.63
N CYS A 102 -11.65 -4.35 7.44
CA CYS A 102 -12.10 -2.98 7.18
C CYS A 102 -13.58 -2.90 6.77
N CYS A 103 -14.33 -4.01 6.89
CA CYS A 103 -15.75 -4.14 6.51
C CYS A 103 -16.05 -3.91 5.01
N PHE A 104 -15.09 -4.14 4.11
CA PHE A 104 -15.32 -3.93 2.68
C PHE A 104 -16.30 -4.92 2.08
N ARG A 105 -17.20 -4.43 1.22
CA ARG A 105 -18.17 -5.26 0.46
C ARG A 105 -17.83 -5.38 -1.01
N HIS A 106 -17.06 -4.43 -1.51
CA HIS A 106 -16.60 -4.26 -2.88
C HIS A 106 -15.14 -3.84 -2.86
N VAL A 107 -14.42 -4.12 -3.93
CA VAL A 107 -13.02 -3.71 -4.06
C VAL A 107 -12.92 -2.17 -4.12
N LEU A 108 -11.77 -1.65 -3.69
CA LEU A 108 -11.42 -0.23 -3.65
C LEU A 108 -11.72 0.45 -5.01
N ALA A 109 -12.30 1.66 -5.01
CA ALA A 109 -12.46 2.49 -6.21
C ALA A 109 -12.21 3.97 -5.86
N PRO A 110 -11.63 4.81 -6.75
CA PRO A 110 -11.04 4.52 -8.06
C PRO A 110 -9.61 3.95 -7.96
N THR A 111 -9.15 3.37 -9.08
CA THR A 111 -7.88 2.63 -9.26
C THR A 111 -6.71 3.26 -8.49
N PRO A 112 -6.27 2.67 -7.37
CA PRO A 112 -5.10 3.18 -6.68
C PRO A 112 -3.87 2.99 -7.55
N ARG A 113 -3.04 4.03 -7.68
CA ARG A 113 -1.79 3.99 -8.42
C ARG A 113 -0.64 3.47 -7.54
N PHE A 114 -0.79 2.26 -6.99
CA PHE A 114 0.28 1.63 -6.21
C PHE A 114 1.15 0.77 -7.13
N TYR A 115 1.91 1.43 -8.02
CA TYR A 115 2.67 0.77 -9.07
C TYR A 115 3.62 -0.33 -8.58
N HIS A 116 4.16 -0.15 -7.37
CA HIS A 116 5.14 -1.05 -6.77
C HIS A 116 4.56 -1.97 -5.69
N LEU A 117 3.24 -1.91 -5.45
CA LEU A 117 2.63 -2.74 -4.41
C LEU A 117 2.86 -4.22 -4.73
N SER A 118 3.48 -4.92 -3.78
CA SER A 118 3.81 -6.33 -3.89
C SER A 118 2.87 -7.20 -3.06
N LYS A 119 2.39 -6.68 -1.92
CA LYS A 119 1.52 -7.41 -0.99
C LYS A 119 0.26 -6.60 -0.69
N LEU A 120 -0.89 -7.24 -0.84
CA LEU A 120 -2.19 -6.69 -0.50
C LEU A 120 -2.95 -7.68 0.38
N ASP A 121 -3.16 -7.31 1.64
CA ASP A 121 -3.97 -8.07 2.59
C ASP A 121 -5.38 -7.47 2.68
N LEU A 122 -6.37 -8.25 2.26
CA LEU A 122 -7.79 -7.92 2.34
C LEU A 122 -8.57 -8.98 3.13
N THR A 123 -7.91 -9.63 4.10
CA THR A 123 -8.52 -10.69 4.89
C THR A 123 -9.68 -10.19 5.75
N TYR A 124 -10.56 -11.11 6.17
CA TYR A 124 -11.66 -10.81 7.10
C TYR A 124 -12.60 -9.67 6.66
N ASN A 125 -12.71 -9.40 5.35
CA ASN A 125 -13.69 -8.45 4.82
C ASN A 125 -15.01 -9.15 4.47
N LEU A 126 -15.92 -8.42 3.83
CA LEU A 126 -17.30 -8.83 3.52
C LEU A 126 -17.55 -8.90 2.00
N PHE A 127 -16.51 -9.14 1.18
CA PHE A 127 -16.66 -9.24 -0.27
C PHE A 127 -17.63 -10.36 -0.64
N ARG A 128 -18.55 -10.08 -1.58
CA ARG A 128 -19.50 -11.10 -2.09
C ARG A 128 -19.04 -11.71 -3.40
N HIS A 129 -18.55 -10.87 -4.29
CA HIS A 129 -18.16 -11.23 -5.65
C HIS A 129 -16.93 -10.43 -6.04
N MET A 130 -15.94 -11.11 -6.63
CA MET A 130 -14.82 -10.51 -7.33
C MET A 130 -14.77 -11.16 -8.71
N THR A 131 -15.45 -10.57 -9.68
CA THR A 131 -15.62 -11.12 -11.04
C THR A 131 -15.20 -10.11 -12.08
N ASP A 132 -14.69 -10.55 -13.23
CA ASP A 132 -14.29 -9.66 -14.34
C ASP A 132 -15.42 -8.75 -14.86
N GLU A 133 -16.68 -9.18 -14.72
CA GLU A 133 -17.88 -8.43 -15.11
C GLU A 133 -18.17 -7.21 -14.21
N ALA A 134 -17.52 -7.15 -13.05
CA ALA A 134 -17.56 -6.02 -12.14
C ALA A 134 -16.13 -5.49 -12.06
N SER A 135 -15.98 -4.18 -12.28
CA SER A 135 -14.79 -3.33 -12.14
C SER A 135 -13.76 -3.67 -11.04
N ASP A 136 -14.11 -4.50 -10.06
CA ASP A 136 -13.35 -4.85 -8.87
C ASP A 136 -11.99 -5.52 -9.17
N LEU A 137 -11.94 -6.51 -10.08
CA LEU A 137 -10.67 -7.16 -10.45
C LEU A 137 -9.81 -6.28 -11.37
N GLU A 138 -10.44 -5.55 -12.28
CA GLU A 138 -9.76 -4.59 -13.14
C GLU A 138 -9.07 -3.49 -12.32
N VAL A 139 -9.68 -3.06 -11.21
CA VAL A 139 -9.06 -2.09 -10.29
C VAL A 139 -7.77 -2.64 -9.67
N ILE A 140 -7.76 -3.90 -9.25
CA ILE A 140 -6.55 -4.55 -8.72
C ILE A 140 -5.52 -4.69 -9.85
N VAL A 141 -5.90 -5.28 -10.99
CA VAL A 141 -4.96 -5.58 -12.07
C VAL A 141 -4.35 -4.31 -12.69
N SER A 142 -5.14 -3.26 -12.90
CA SER A 142 -4.66 -2.00 -13.50
C SER A 142 -3.83 -1.15 -12.53
N GLY A 143 -4.18 -1.17 -11.24
CA GLY A 143 -3.57 -0.36 -10.21
C GLY A 143 -2.30 -0.96 -9.58
N VAL A 144 -2.18 -2.29 -9.55
CA VAL A 144 -1.09 -2.99 -8.83
C VAL A 144 -0.38 -4.03 -9.70
N ARG A 145 0.35 -3.57 -10.72
CA ARG A 145 1.07 -4.43 -11.68
C ARG A 145 2.19 -5.28 -11.06
N SER A 146 2.70 -4.87 -9.89
CA SER A 146 3.80 -5.55 -9.20
C SER A 146 3.32 -6.55 -8.14
N LEU A 147 2.01 -6.80 -8.05
CA LEU A 147 1.42 -7.59 -6.97
C LEU A 147 1.88 -9.05 -7.05
N GLN A 148 2.49 -9.52 -5.97
CA GLN A 148 2.95 -10.90 -5.78
C GLN A 148 2.05 -11.68 -4.84
N ILE A 149 1.47 -11.00 -3.84
CA ILE A 149 0.63 -11.60 -2.81
C ILE A 149 -0.68 -10.85 -2.73
N LEU A 150 -1.78 -11.55 -3.00
CA LEU A 150 -3.15 -11.10 -2.73
C LEU A 150 -3.78 -12.04 -1.70
N ASN A 151 -4.03 -11.55 -0.48
CA ASN A 151 -4.64 -12.33 0.57
C ASN A 151 -6.13 -12.00 0.73
N LEU A 152 -6.99 -12.90 0.27
CA LEU A 152 -8.46 -12.81 0.38
C LEU A 152 -9.04 -13.80 1.41
N SER A 153 -8.20 -14.41 2.24
CA SER A 153 -8.66 -15.40 3.22
C SER A 153 -9.67 -14.82 4.20
N HIS A 154 -10.52 -15.68 4.77
CA HIS A 154 -11.56 -15.30 5.74
C HIS A 154 -12.63 -14.31 5.23
N ASN A 155 -12.79 -14.16 3.91
CA ASN A 155 -13.94 -13.49 3.30
C ASN A 155 -15.10 -14.48 3.11
N ALA A 156 -15.87 -14.74 4.17
CA ALA A 156 -16.90 -15.80 4.19
C ALA A 156 -18.02 -15.63 3.15
N LEU A 157 -18.22 -14.40 2.65
CA LEU A 157 -19.24 -14.08 1.65
C LEU A 157 -18.73 -14.21 0.21
N LEU A 158 -17.41 -14.39 0.00
CA LEU A 158 -16.80 -14.41 -1.32
C LEU A 158 -17.14 -15.73 -2.01
N LYS A 159 -18.10 -15.70 -2.94
CA LYS A 159 -18.57 -16.90 -3.65
C LYS A 159 -17.81 -17.16 -4.94
N THR A 160 -17.34 -16.09 -5.58
CA THR A 160 -16.77 -16.12 -6.92
C THR A 160 -15.53 -15.24 -6.97
N PHE A 161 -14.44 -15.79 -7.50
CA PHE A 161 -13.17 -15.11 -7.75
C PHE A 161 -12.70 -15.50 -9.16
N ASP A 162 -12.81 -14.60 -10.15
CA ASP A 162 -12.31 -14.85 -11.51
C ASP A 162 -10.83 -14.44 -11.59
N THR A 163 -9.97 -15.35 -12.00
CA THR A 163 -8.52 -15.09 -12.11
C THR A 163 -8.10 -14.72 -13.52
N LYS A 164 -9.00 -14.73 -14.52
CA LYS A 164 -8.63 -14.46 -15.91
C LYS A 164 -8.00 -13.07 -16.09
N ALA A 165 -8.53 -12.05 -15.41
CA ALA A 165 -7.93 -10.72 -15.40
C ALA A 165 -6.50 -10.71 -14.80
N LEU A 166 -6.19 -11.58 -13.84
CA LEU A 166 -4.85 -11.70 -13.23
C LEU A 166 -3.84 -12.43 -14.15
N VAL A 167 -4.33 -13.31 -15.04
CA VAL A 167 -3.49 -14.13 -15.93
C VAL A 167 -3.15 -13.42 -17.25
N SER A 168 -3.90 -12.38 -17.62
CA SER A 168 -3.71 -11.60 -18.85
C SER A 168 -2.34 -10.88 -18.96
N CYS A 169 -1.52 -10.85 -17.91
CA CYS A 169 -0.27 -10.08 -17.87
C CYS A 169 1.00 -10.88 -18.27
N VAL A 170 0.89 -12.15 -18.68
CA VAL A 170 2.06 -13.04 -18.94
C VAL A 170 2.42 -13.20 -20.43
N LEU A 171 1.71 -12.56 -21.36
CA LEU A 171 1.95 -12.74 -22.81
C LEU A 171 1.99 -11.41 -23.60
N THR A 172 2.96 -10.54 -23.32
CA THR A 172 3.49 -9.55 -24.28
C THR A 172 4.92 -9.21 -23.96
#